data_AF-A0A8D9DUM8-F1
#
_entry.id   AF-A0A8D9DUM8-F1
#
_cell.length_a   1.000
_cell.length_b   1.000
_cell.length_c   1.000
_cell.angle_alpha   90.00
_cell.angle_beta   90.00
_cell.angle_gamma   90.00
#
_symmetry.space_group_name_H-M   'P 1'
#
loop_
_entity.id
_entity.type
_entity.pdbx_description
1 polymer ?
#
loop_
_entity_poly.entity_id
_entity_poly.type
_entity_poly.pdbx_seq_one_letter_code
_entity_poly.pdbx_strand_id
1 'polypeptide(L)'
;CGGSIITQRHILTAAHCFEITDYSYHVIVGEFDRTEIEPNEQQISFTIKDVISHSKYNRVTDENDIAIIWLRVTIQLTAYAQPICLPAKSLQYKDKLNCVISGWGKTWDNDFADSAITLMAARVLTLRYQDCREPASYGNKIKDSMFC
;
A
#
# COMPACT_ATOMS: atom_id res chain seq x y z
N CYS A 1 -0.74 8.15 2.18
CA CYS A 1 -0.55 6.81 1.57
C CYS A 1 -1.04 5.72 2.51
N GLY A 2 -1.33 4.52 1.99
CA GLY A 2 -1.53 3.31 2.79
C GLY A 2 -0.25 2.49 2.93
N GLY A 3 -0.30 1.40 3.71
CA GLY A 3 0.81 0.47 3.89
C GLY A 3 0.34 -0.83 4.54
N SER A 4 1.17 -1.87 4.47
CA SER A 4 0.90 -3.19 5.06
C SER A 4 1.95 -3.55 6.09
N ILE A 5 1.52 -4.00 7.27
CA ILE A 5 2.42 -4.54 8.29
C ILE A 5 3.00 -5.84 7.74
N ILE A 6 4.33 -5.98 7.68
CA ILE A 6 5.00 -7.23 7.27
C ILE A 6 5.78 -7.87 8.42
N THR A 7 6.12 -7.08 9.44
CA THR A 7 6.62 -7.54 10.75
C THR A 7 6.24 -6.51 11.82
N GLN A 8 6.53 -6.79 13.10
CA GLN A 8 6.34 -5.81 14.17
C GLN A 8 7.13 -4.49 14.00
N ARG A 9 8.13 -4.42 13.11
CA ARG A 9 8.97 -3.22 12.92
C ARG A 9 9.00 -2.69 11.49
N HIS A 10 8.29 -3.33 10.56
CA HIS A 10 8.40 -3.01 9.14
C HIS A 10 7.02 -2.90 8.51
N ILE A 11 6.78 -1.78 7.82
CA ILE A 11 5.61 -1.54 6.97
C ILE A 11 6.09 -1.54 5.53
N LEU A 12 5.45 -2.33 4.67
CA LEU A 12 5.62 -2.29 3.23
C LEU A 12 4.67 -1.24 2.63
N THR A 13 5.18 -0.40 1.74
CA THR A 13 4.41 0.65 1.08
C THR A 13 5.05 1.00 -0.27
N ALA A 14 4.58 2.07 -0.91
CA ALA A 14 5.09 2.57 -2.18
C ALA A 14 6.23 3.58 -1.95
N ALA A 15 7.18 3.64 -2.89
CA ALA A 15 8.28 4.61 -2.87
C ALA A 15 7.80 6.02 -3.19
N HIS A 16 6.79 6.17 -4.05
CA HIS A 16 6.25 7.48 -4.45
C HIS A 16 5.73 8.30 -3.24
N CYS A 17 5.36 7.63 -2.15
CA CYS A 17 4.90 8.26 -0.90
C CYS A 17 5.96 9.13 -0.22
N PHE A 18 7.23 8.97 -0.59
CA PHE A 18 8.39 9.61 0.04
C PHE A 18 9.20 10.48 -0.91
N GLU A 19 8.66 10.83 -2.08
CA GLU A 19 9.36 11.73 -3.01
C GLU A 19 9.50 13.16 -2.46
N ILE A 20 8.56 13.58 -1.62
CA ILE A 20 8.56 14.90 -1.00
C ILE A 20 9.14 14.77 0.40
N THR A 21 10.37 15.23 0.60
CA THR A 21 11.16 15.02 1.82
C THR A 21 10.80 15.96 2.99
N ASP A 22 9.91 16.94 2.77
CA ASP A 22 9.60 17.97 3.76
C ASP A 22 8.48 17.60 4.74
N TYR A 23 7.96 16.37 4.68
CA TYR A 23 6.89 15.92 5.56
C TYR A 23 7.39 15.13 6.77
N SER A 24 6.79 15.40 7.92
CA SER A 24 6.86 14.49 9.07
C SER A 24 5.84 13.38 8.88
N TYR A 25 6.33 12.15 8.79
CA TYR A 25 5.48 10.97 8.65
C TYR A 25 5.14 10.39 10.02
N HIS A 26 3.90 9.92 10.15
CA HIS A 26 3.43 9.11 11.27
C HIS A 26 2.75 7.85 10.70
N VAL A 27 2.77 6.78 11.47
CA VAL A 27 2.14 5.50 11.10
C VAL A 27 1.01 5.24 12.10
N ILE A 28 -0.19 4.96 11.61
CA ILE A 28 -1.32 4.51 12.43
C ILE A 28 -1.66 3.10 11.98
N VAL A 29 -1.82 2.18 12.93
CA VAL A 29 -2.24 0.80 12.67
C VAL A 29 -3.45 0.45 13.54
N GLY A 30 -4.32 -0.43 13.05
CA GLY A 30 -5.58 -0.77 13.73
C GLY A 30 -6.70 0.26 13.54
N GLU A 31 -6.48 1.25 12.68
CA GLU A 31 -7.41 2.31 12.28
C GLU A 31 -8.58 1.76 11.45
N PHE A 32 -9.78 2.30 11.68
CA PHE A 32 -10.99 2.08 10.91
C PHE A 32 -11.70 3.39 10.53
N ASP A 33 -11.95 4.31 11.48
CA ASP A 33 -12.57 5.62 11.24
C ASP A 33 -11.59 6.79 11.51
N ARG A 34 -11.14 7.42 10.42
CA ARG A 34 -10.10 8.47 10.45
C ARG A 34 -10.49 9.76 11.14
N THR A 35 -11.74 9.88 11.61
CA THR A 35 -12.24 11.04 12.36
C THR A 35 -12.25 10.81 13.86
N GLU A 36 -11.99 9.58 14.30
CA GLU A 36 -11.94 9.19 15.71
C GLU A 36 -10.54 8.72 16.10
N ILE A 37 -10.31 8.55 17.39
CA ILE A 37 -9.14 7.83 17.90
C ILE A 37 -9.69 6.61 18.63
N GLU A 38 -9.65 5.47 17.98
CA GLU A 38 -10.19 4.23 18.49
C GLU A 38 -9.26 3.61 19.53
N PRO A 39 -9.79 2.97 20.60
CA PRO A 39 -8.96 2.34 21.63
C PRO A 39 -7.99 1.26 21.14
N ASN A 40 -8.25 0.71 19.95
CA ASN A 40 -7.46 -0.36 19.35
C ASN A 40 -6.39 0.16 18.38
N GLU A 41 -6.40 1.46 18.07
CA GLU A 41 -5.38 2.10 17.26
C GLU A 41 -4.05 2.22 17.99
N GLN A 42 -2.96 2.12 17.23
CA GLN A 42 -1.64 2.48 17.68
C GLN A 42 -1.10 3.60 16.81
N GLN A 43 -1.04 4.80 17.38
CA GLN A 43 -0.43 5.95 16.75
C GLN A 43 1.08 5.94 16.99
N ILE A 44 1.80 5.48 15.97
CA ILE A 44 3.26 5.35 15.94
C ILE A 44 3.81 6.64 15.31
N SER A 45 3.71 7.74 16.06
CA SER A 45 4.20 9.06 15.67
C SER A 45 5.71 9.20 15.94
N PHE A 46 6.41 10.02 15.14
CA PHE A 46 7.83 10.41 15.32
C PHE A 46 8.86 9.26 15.46
N THR A 47 8.52 8.07 15.00
CA THR A 47 9.31 6.86 15.24
C THR A 47 9.67 6.13 13.95
N ILE A 48 9.58 6.79 12.80
CA ILE A 48 10.28 6.29 11.61
C ILE A 48 11.78 6.35 11.90
N LYS A 49 12.40 5.18 11.91
CA LYS A 49 13.85 5.04 12.01
C LYS A 49 14.47 5.40 10.68
N ASP A 50 13.92 4.85 9.61
CA ASP A 50 14.38 5.02 8.25
C ASP A 50 13.26 4.67 7.26
N VAL A 51 13.38 5.17 6.03
CA VAL A 51 12.56 4.76 4.90
C VAL A 51 13.50 4.27 3.80
N ILE A 52 13.37 3.00 3.46
CA ILE A 52 14.23 2.33 2.50
C ILE A 52 13.43 2.16 1.22
N SER A 53 13.53 3.14 0.32
CA SER A 53 12.98 3.03 -1.04
C SER A 53 13.84 2.11 -1.91
N HIS A 54 13.21 1.40 -2.83
CA HIS A 54 13.94 0.54 -3.75
C HIS A 54 14.92 1.37 -4.60
N SER A 55 16.18 0.95 -4.64
CA SER A 55 17.27 1.70 -5.32
C SER A 55 17.05 1.91 -6.83
N LYS A 56 16.19 1.09 -7.44
CA LYS A 56 15.78 1.20 -8.86
C LYS A 56 14.37 1.77 -9.06
N TYR A 57 13.80 2.42 -8.04
CA TYR A 57 12.54 3.13 -8.20
C TYR A 57 12.68 4.19 -9.30
N ASN A 58 11.76 4.20 -10.26
CA ASN A 58 11.75 5.17 -11.35
C ASN A 58 10.42 5.93 -11.36
N ARG A 59 10.45 7.18 -10.89
CA ARG A 59 9.27 8.06 -10.84
C ARG A 59 8.58 8.37 -12.17
N VAL A 60 9.27 8.15 -13.30
CA VAL A 60 8.71 8.44 -14.63
C VAL A 60 7.93 7.24 -15.15
N THR A 61 8.33 6.02 -14.77
CA THR A 61 7.72 4.77 -15.25
C THR A 61 6.97 4.01 -14.16
N ASP A 62 7.02 4.47 -12.92
CA ASP A 62 6.55 3.82 -11.68
C ASP A 62 7.14 2.43 -11.45
N GLU A 63 8.24 2.09 -12.12
CA GLU A 63 8.91 0.80 -11.95
C GLU A 63 9.56 0.72 -10.56
N ASN A 64 9.41 -0.43 -9.93
CA ASN A 64 9.92 -0.70 -8.58
C ASN A 64 9.41 0.31 -7.54
N ASP A 65 8.15 0.73 -7.64
CA ASP A 65 7.47 1.59 -6.67
C ASP A 65 7.19 0.85 -5.35
N ILE A 66 8.25 0.63 -4.58
CA ILE A 66 8.20 -0.11 -3.32
C ILE A 66 9.20 0.48 -2.32
N ALA A 67 8.75 0.62 -1.08
CA ALA A 67 9.56 1.08 0.04
C ALA A 67 9.21 0.32 1.32
N ILE A 68 10.17 0.26 2.23
CA ILE A 68 9.97 -0.27 3.59
C ILE A 68 10.18 0.86 4.59
N ILE A 69 9.17 1.09 5.43
CA ILE A 69 9.32 1.93 6.62
C ILE A 69 9.87 1.07 7.74
N TRP A 70 11.01 1.45 8.30
CA TRP A 70 11.56 0.83 9.50
C TRP A 70 11.15 1.64 10.74
N LEU A 71 10.45 1.01 11.67
CA LEU A 71 9.99 1.63 12.91
C LEU A 71 11.01 1.50 14.05
N ARG A 72 11.23 2.58 14.80
CA ARG A 72 12.05 2.62 16.03
C ARG A 72 11.42 1.78 17.15
N VAL A 73 10.10 1.72 17.20
CA VAL A 73 9.31 0.95 18.16
C VAL A 73 8.59 -0.21 17.48
N THR A 74 8.25 -1.24 18.23
CA THR A 74 7.47 -2.38 17.72
C THR A 74 5.97 -2.07 17.77
N ILE A 75 5.26 -2.46 16.72
CA ILE A 75 3.82 -2.62 16.71
C ILE A 75 3.46 -3.75 17.69
N GLN A 76 2.51 -3.47 18.59
CA GLN A 76 1.89 -4.49 19.41
C GLN A 76 0.90 -5.27 18.55
N LEU A 77 1.06 -6.59 18.49
CA LEU A 77 0.18 -7.43 17.69
C LEU A 77 -1.13 -7.66 18.44
N THR A 78 -2.25 -7.34 17.81
CA THR A 78 -3.60 -7.43 18.39
C THR A 78 -4.57 -8.02 17.37
N ALA A 79 -5.86 -8.16 17.70
CA ALA A 79 -6.86 -8.57 16.71
C ALA A 79 -7.01 -7.57 15.54
N TYR A 80 -6.54 -6.32 15.71
CA TYR A 80 -6.70 -5.22 14.75
C TYR A 80 -5.38 -4.83 14.06
N ALA A 81 -4.24 -5.29 14.57
CA ALA A 81 -2.92 -5.05 13.99
C ALA A 81 -2.15 -6.36 13.89
N GLN A 82 -2.12 -6.95 12.69
CA GLN A 82 -1.40 -8.20 12.38
C GLN A 82 -0.59 -8.05 11.09
N PRO A 83 0.57 -8.74 10.98
CA PRO A 83 1.33 -8.75 9.74
C PRO A 83 0.62 -9.58 8.65
N ILE A 84 0.75 -9.13 7.41
CA ILE A 84 0.37 -9.91 6.23
C ILE A 84 1.51 -10.86 5.84
N CYS A 85 1.16 -12.00 5.25
CA CYS A 85 2.13 -12.89 4.62
C CYS A 85 2.70 -12.28 3.34
N LEU A 86 4.01 -12.44 3.13
CA LEU A 86 4.63 -12.16 1.84
C LEU A 86 4.57 -13.40 0.93
N PRO A 87 4.38 -13.22 -0.38
CA PRO A 87 4.39 -14.33 -1.31
C PRO A 87 5.77 -14.98 -1.39
N ALA A 88 5.81 -16.29 -1.63
CA ALA A 88 7.04 -16.98 -1.99
C ALA A 88 7.57 -16.46 -3.33
N LYS A 89 8.88 -16.41 -3.53
CA LYS A 89 9.50 -15.97 -4.79
C LYS A 89 9.07 -16.80 -6.01
N SER A 90 8.67 -18.05 -5.79
CA SER A 90 8.17 -18.97 -6.82
C SER A 90 6.67 -18.83 -7.08
N LEU A 91 5.95 -18.01 -6.32
CA LEU A 91 4.52 -17.84 -6.51
C LEU A 91 4.26 -17.21 -7.88
N GLN A 92 3.46 -17.90 -8.68
CA GLN A 92 2.86 -17.34 -9.88
C GLN A 92 1.40 -17.04 -9.59
N TYR A 93 1.00 -15.78 -9.75
CA TYR A 93 -0.40 -15.41 -9.62
C TYR A 93 -1.17 -16.01 -10.80
N LYS A 94 -2.27 -16.70 -10.49
CA LYS A 94 -3.19 -17.19 -11.51
C LYS A 94 -4.01 -16.03 -12.03
N ASP A 95 -4.39 -16.11 -13.30
CA ASP A 95 -5.38 -15.20 -13.88
C ASP A 95 -6.72 -15.36 -13.16
N LYS A 96 -7.47 -14.26 -13.04
CA LYS A 96 -8.78 -14.21 -12.38
C LYS A 96 -8.76 -14.68 -10.93
N LEU A 97 -7.63 -14.49 -10.24
CA LEU A 97 -7.55 -14.67 -8.80
C LEU A 97 -8.39 -13.59 -8.13
N ASN A 98 -9.27 -13.99 -7.23
CA ASN A 98 -10.10 -13.07 -6.46
C ASN A 98 -9.27 -12.48 -5.31
N CYS A 99 -8.98 -11.19 -5.40
CA CYS A 99 -8.19 -10.42 -4.46
C CYS A 99 -9.06 -9.38 -3.76
N VAL A 100 -8.59 -8.91 -2.61
CA VAL A 100 -9.22 -7.81 -1.88
C VAL A 100 -8.25 -6.64 -1.84
N ILE A 101 -8.74 -5.47 -2.21
CA ILE A 101 -8.07 -4.19 -1.96
C ILE A 101 -8.84 -3.46 -0.85
N SER A 102 -8.12 -2.68 -0.06
CA SER A 102 -8.71 -1.91 1.04
C SER A 102 -8.01 -0.58 1.23
N GLY A 103 -8.72 0.41 1.74
CA GLY A 103 -8.15 1.70 2.11
C GLY A 103 -9.20 2.79 2.28
N TRP A 104 -8.72 4.00 2.51
CA TRP A 104 -9.51 5.21 2.70
C TRP A 104 -9.39 6.19 1.52
N GLY A 105 -9.12 5.67 0.32
CA GLY A 105 -8.95 6.48 -0.87
C GLY A 105 -10.24 7.18 -1.31
N LYS A 106 -10.14 7.98 -2.37
CA LYS A 106 -11.33 8.53 -3.06
C LYS A 106 -12.20 7.38 -3.57
N THR A 107 -13.51 7.47 -3.35
CA THR A 107 -14.47 6.45 -3.79
C THR A 107 -15.05 6.72 -5.18
N TRP A 108 -14.73 7.90 -5.75
CA TRP A 108 -15.16 8.32 -7.08
C TRP A 108 -14.00 8.97 -7.84
N ASP A 109 -13.98 8.73 -9.15
CA ASP A 109 -12.98 9.29 -10.07
C ASP A 109 -13.39 10.70 -10.49
N ASN A 110 -13.35 11.63 -9.54
CA ASN A 110 -13.43 13.06 -9.81
C ASN A 110 -12.56 13.84 -8.82
N ASP A 111 -12.14 15.04 -9.24
CA ASP A 111 -11.19 15.84 -8.48
C ASP A 111 -11.72 16.30 -7.12
N PHE A 112 -13.05 16.44 -7.00
CA PHE A 112 -13.74 16.92 -5.81
C PHE A 112 -14.17 15.81 -4.83
N ALA A 113 -13.94 14.55 -5.17
CA ALA A 113 -14.34 13.44 -4.32
C ALA A 113 -13.48 13.41 -3.07
N ASP A 114 -14.13 13.44 -1.91
CA ASP A 114 -13.46 13.26 -0.64
C ASP A 114 -12.97 11.81 -0.49
N SER A 115 -11.91 11.67 0.31
CA SER A 115 -11.45 10.35 0.77
C SER A 115 -12.49 9.73 1.69
N ALA A 116 -12.61 8.41 1.68
CA ALA A 116 -13.48 7.73 2.63
C ALA A 116 -13.06 8.00 4.08
N ILE A 117 -14.05 8.21 4.95
CA ILE A 117 -13.87 8.39 6.40
C ILE A 117 -13.55 7.03 7.04
N THR A 118 -14.37 6.03 6.75
CA THR A 118 -14.20 4.66 7.24
C THR A 118 -13.45 3.78 6.24
N LEU A 119 -12.82 2.72 6.74
CA LEU A 119 -12.07 1.78 5.90
C LEU A 119 -13.01 1.08 4.92
N MET A 120 -12.69 1.18 3.63
CA MET A 120 -13.43 0.52 2.56
C MET A 120 -12.66 -0.69 2.05
N ALA A 121 -13.39 -1.65 1.47
CA ALA A 121 -12.81 -2.79 0.79
C ALA A 121 -13.59 -3.14 -0.48
N ALA A 122 -12.87 -3.63 -1.50
CA ALA A 122 -13.46 -4.10 -2.75
C ALA A 122 -12.82 -5.41 -3.20
N ARG A 123 -13.62 -6.28 -3.82
CA ARG A 123 -13.11 -7.49 -4.49
C ARG A 123 -12.76 -7.16 -5.93
N VAL A 124 -11.57 -7.58 -6.34
CA VAL A 124 -11.04 -7.41 -7.70
C VAL A 124 -10.50 -8.73 -8.21
N LEU A 125 -10.38 -8.85 -9.52
CA LEU A 125 -9.80 -10.02 -10.16
C LEU A 125 -8.46 -9.63 -10.76
N THR A 126 -7.46 -10.49 -10.60
CA THR A 126 -6.23 -10.36 -11.39
C THR A 126 -6.52 -10.61 -12.87
N LEU A 127 -5.81 -9.92 -13.74
CA LEU A 127 -5.91 -10.02 -15.18
C LEU A 127 -4.64 -10.66 -15.74
N ARG A 128 -4.72 -11.09 -17.00
CA ARG A 128 -3.49 -11.47 -17.71
C ARG A 128 -2.71 -10.22 -18.02
N TYR A 129 -1.39 -10.31 -17.87
CA TYR A 129 -0.48 -9.25 -18.25
C TYR A 129 -0.70 -8.76 -19.70
N GLN A 130 -1.05 -9.67 -20.63
CA GLN A 130 -1.39 -9.31 -22.01
C GLN A 130 -2.68 -8.49 -22.11
N ASP A 131 -3.72 -8.88 -21.38
CA ASP A 131 -5.01 -8.17 -21.37
C ASP A 131 -4.84 -6.74 -20.83
N CYS A 132 -4.02 -6.56 -19.79
CA CYS A 132 -3.65 -5.24 -19.27
C CYS A 132 -3.00 -4.32 -20.31
N ARG A 133 -2.20 -4.90 -21.21
CA ARG A 133 -1.41 -4.17 -22.21
C ARG A 133 -2.12 -3.98 -23.54
N GLU A 134 -3.39 -4.38 -23.63
CA GLU A 134 -4.22 -4.06 -24.78
C GLU A 134 -4.29 -2.53 -24.97
N PRO A 135 -4.26 -2.02 -26.22
CA PRO A 135 -4.29 -0.58 -26.49
C PRO A 135 -5.51 0.14 -25.90
N ALA A 136 -6.64 -0.56 -25.78
CA ALA A 136 -7.88 -0.03 -25.18
C ALA A 136 -7.82 0.08 -23.65
N SER A 137 -6.82 -0.54 -23.01
CA SER A 137 -6.61 -0.51 -21.56
C SER A 137 -5.40 0.37 -21.23
N TYR A 138 -4.28 -0.21 -20.78
CA TYR A 138 -3.10 0.56 -20.38
C TYR A 138 -2.02 0.63 -21.47
N GLY A 139 -2.16 -0.11 -22.58
CA GLY A 139 -1.15 -0.15 -23.64
C GLY A 139 0.24 -0.51 -23.11
N ASN A 140 1.25 0.28 -23.44
CA ASN A 140 2.64 0.05 -23.01
C ASN A 140 3.00 0.64 -21.62
N LYS A 141 2.02 1.08 -20.83
CA LYS A 141 2.26 1.67 -19.51
C LYS A 141 2.60 0.61 -18.46
N ILE A 142 1.98 -0.56 -18.52
CA ILE A 142 2.26 -1.67 -17.58
C ILE A 142 3.64 -2.27 -17.88
N LYS A 143 4.51 -2.27 -16.86
CA LYS A 143 5.90 -2.76 -16.92
C LYS A 143 6.02 -4.12 -16.25
N ASP A 144 7.17 -4.78 -16.41
CA ASP A 144 7.40 -6.14 -15.90
C ASP A 144 7.34 -6.25 -14.38
N SER A 145 7.57 -5.15 -13.64
CA SER A 145 7.42 -5.09 -12.19
C SER A 145 5.97 -4.82 -11.73
N MET A 146 5.00 -4.83 -12.65
CA MET A 146 3.60 -4.48 -12.41
C MET A 146 2.67 -5.60 -12.88
N PHE A 147 1.46 -5.60 -12.33
CA PHE A 147 0.38 -6.45 -12.78
C PHE A 147 -0.95 -5.71 -12.64
N CYS A 148 -1.94 -6.25 -13.33
CA CYS A 148 -3.34 -6.07 -13.00
C CYS A 148 -3.95 -7.48 -12.95
#